data_AF-A0A1F4XK60-F1
#
_entry.id   AF-A0A1F4XK60-F1
#
_cell.length_a   1.000
_cell.length_b   1.000
_cell.length_c   1.000
_cell.angle_alpha   90.00
_cell.angle_beta   90.00
_cell.angle_gamma   90.00
#
_symmetry.space_group_name_H-M   'P 1'
#
loop_
_entity.id
_entity.type
_entity.pdbx_description
1 polymer ?
#
loop_
_entity_poly.entity_id
_entity_poly.type
_entity_poly.pdbx_seq_one_letter_code
_entity_poly.pdbx_strand_id
1 'polypeptide(L)'
;MKKVLILAFIILTLIIACKQTPKQEQVQTPPAVSAEEPKEDTTETAEISGAEKSDKGIGPIKELKLAAIDQNMVKTGEQLFQSKCALCHTLDQKKVGPPLRDEMEEHSPEFIMNLLLNTEEMQQKNEHMKAEVKEYVTVMPDPELTQDQARAILEYLRSAVETEPKK
;
A
#
# COMPACT_ATOMS: atom_id res chain seq x y z
N MET A 1 15.09 0.76 59.94
CA MET A 1 15.69 -0.55 59.62
C MET A 1 14.76 -1.66 60.09
N LYS A 2 14.18 -2.44 59.17
CA LYS A 2 13.67 -3.81 59.39
C LYS A 2 13.05 -4.32 58.09
N LYS A 3 13.83 -5.11 57.34
CA LYS A 3 13.36 -6.04 56.31
C LYS A 3 13.00 -7.34 57.04
N VAL A 4 11.75 -7.80 56.97
CA VAL A 4 11.27 -9.15 57.28
C VAL A 4 9.85 -9.21 56.70
N LEU A 5 9.29 -10.23 56.05
CA LEU A 5 9.71 -11.50 55.46
C LEU A 5 8.35 -12.16 55.07
N ILE A 6 8.23 -12.72 53.86
CA ILE A 6 7.39 -13.87 53.46
C ILE A 6 5.87 -13.85 53.76
N LEU A 7 5.05 -14.01 52.71
CA LEU A 7 4.13 -15.17 52.65
C LEU A 7 3.70 -15.47 51.20
N ALA A 8 4.03 -16.67 50.75
CA ALA A 8 3.51 -17.30 49.56
C ALA A 8 2.03 -17.68 49.75
N PHE A 9 1.19 -17.52 48.72
CA PHE A 9 -0.09 -18.21 48.63
C PHE A 9 -0.22 -18.86 47.26
N ILE A 10 -0.12 -20.18 47.29
CA ILE A 10 -0.39 -21.15 46.22
C ILE A 10 -1.88 -21.51 46.31
N ILE A 11 -2.66 -21.29 45.24
CA ILE A 11 -3.93 -21.99 44.94
C ILE A 11 -4.05 -21.96 43.40
N LEU A 12 -3.61 -22.96 42.63
CA LEU A 12 -4.14 -24.31 42.39
C LEU A 12 -5.58 -24.39 41.85
N THR A 13 -5.66 -24.54 40.52
CA THR A 13 -6.63 -25.29 39.67
C THR A 13 -8.08 -24.84 39.56
N LEU A 14 -8.51 -24.57 38.31
CA LEU A 14 -9.51 -25.44 37.66
C LEU A 14 -9.39 -25.41 36.13
N ILE A 15 -9.29 -26.60 35.56
CA ILE A 15 -9.18 -26.92 34.13
C ILE A 15 -10.59 -26.92 33.54
N ILE A 16 -10.84 -26.19 32.46
CA ILE A 16 -12.01 -26.43 31.59
C ILE A 16 -11.49 -26.72 30.19
N ALA A 17 -11.53 -28.00 29.86
CA ALA A 17 -11.35 -28.53 28.52
C ALA A 17 -12.69 -28.44 27.77
N CYS A 18 -12.70 -27.79 26.61
CA CYS A 18 -13.66 -28.09 25.56
C CYS A 18 -12.87 -28.54 24.32
N LYS A 19 -12.77 -29.86 24.17
CA LYS A 19 -12.57 -30.52 22.88
C LYS A 19 -13.87 -30.38 22.08
N GLN A 20 -13.80 -29.94 20.83
CA GLN A 20 -14.64 -30.46 19.74
C GLN A 20 -13.92 -30.27 18.41
N THR A 21 -13.67 -31.40 17.77
CA THR A 21 -12.96 -31.64 16.51
C THR A 21 -13.88 -31.46 15.28
N PRO A 22 -13.32 -31.48 14.05
CA PRO A 22 -13.79 -30.71 12.90
C PRO A 22 -14.87 -31.42 12.10
N LYS A 23 -15.66 -30.64 11.34
CA LYS A 23 -16.48 -31.17 10.26
C LYS A 23 -16.23 -30.35 8.99
N GLN A 24 -15.31 -30.84 8.16
CA GLN A 24 -15.41 -30.65 6.73
C GLN A 24 -16.57 -31.53 6.25
N GLU A 25 -17.57 -30.92 5.62
CA GLU A 25 -18.55 -31.64 4.83
C GLU A 25 -18.59 -30.99 3.44
N GLN A 26 -18.50 -31.86 2.45
CA GLN A 26 -18.40 -31.52 1.04
C GLN A 26 -19.74 -31.00 0.53
N VAL A 27 -19.70 -29.95 -0.29
CA VAL A 27 -20.86 -29.57 -1.10
C VAL A 27 -20.45 -29.57 -2.56
N GLN A 28 -21.23 -30.36 -3.29
CA GLN A 28 -21.13 -30.73 -4.68
C GLN A 28 -21.43 -29.54 -5.59
N THR A 29 -20.69 -29.39 -6.68
CA THR A 29 -21.18 -28.78 -7.94
C THR A 29 -22.15 -29.73 -8.65
N PRO A 30 -22.92 -29.29 -9.67
CA PRO A 30 -23.57 -28.00 -9.95
C PRO A 30 -25.08 -28.22 -10.32
N PRO A 31 -25.87 -27.23 -10.79
CA PRO A 31 -25.86 -26.90 -12.22
C PRO A 31 -26.08 -25.41 -12.56
N ALA A 32 -25.73 -25.11 -13.82
CA ALA A 32 -25.89 -23.86 -14.53
C ALA A 32 -27.28 -23.22 -14.43
N VAL A 33 -27.33 -21.90 -14.24
CA VAL A 33 -28.43 -21.06 -14.69
C VAL A 33 -27.89 -19.73 -15.19
N SER A 34 -28.19 -19.50 -16.46
CA SER A 34 -28.46 -18.24 -17.15
C SER A 34 -27.42 -17.13 -17.13
N ALA A 35 -26.90 -16.89 -18.33
CA ALA A 35 -26.49 -15.57 -18.78
C ALA A 35 -27.58 -14.54 -18.44
N GLU A 36 -27.16 -13.45 -17.82
CA GLU A 36 -27.87 -12.19 -17.80
C GLU A 36 -26.81 -11.11 -18.00
N GLU A 37 -26.91 -10.40 -19.12
CA GLU A 37 -26.11 -9.22 -19.44
C GLU A 37 -26.44 -8.09 -18.46
N PRO A 38 -25.44 -7.45 -17.83
CA PRO A 38 -25.62 -6.12 -17.30
C PRO A 38 -25.42 -5.11 -18.43
N LYS A 39 -26.56 -4.61 -18.86
CA LYS A 39 -26.80 -3.39 -19.61
C LYS A 39 -25.84 -2.26 -19.17
N GLU A 40 -25.17 -1.73 -20.18
CA GLU A 40 -24.44 -0.48 -20.24
C GLU A 40 -25.22 0.63 -19.51
N ASP A 41 -24.69 1.10 -18.39
CA ASP A 41 -25.05 2.40 -17.82
C ASP A 41 -23.79 3.26 -17.81
N THR A 42 -23.87 4.30 -18.63
CA THR A 42 -22.85 5.30 -18.85
C THR A 42 -22.95 6.30 -17.72
N THR A 43 -21.96 6.37 -16.85
CA THR A 43 -21.80 7.54 -15.97
C THR A 43 -20.33 7.82 -15.75
N GLU A 44 -19.85 8.77 -16.55
CA GLU A 44 -18.90 9.81 -16.17
C GLU A 44 -17.56 9.33 -15.59
N THR A 45 -16.69 8.92 -16.50
CA THR A 45 -15.24 8.89 -16.31
C THR A 45 -14.78 10.29 -15.87
N ALA A 46 -14.47 10.43 -14.58
CA ALA A 46 -13.66 11.53 -14.10
C ALA A 46 -12.25 11.36 -14.71
N GLU A 47 -12.05 11.95 -15.88
CA GLU A 47 -10.75 12.08 -16.51
C GLU A 47 -9.87 13.00 -15.66
N ILE A 48 -9.14 12.40 -14.74
CA ILE A 48 -7.85 12.96 -14.34
C ILE A 48 -6.86 12.38 -15.34
N SER A 49 -6.49 13.22 -16.31
CA SER A 49 -5.53 12.91 -17.36
C SER A 49 -4.16 12.58 -16.75
N GLY A 50 -3.97 11.32 -16.38
CA GLY A 50 -2.64 10.74 -16.36
C GLY A 50 -2.20 10.69 -17.81
N ALA A 51 -1.34 11.61 -18.23
CA ALA A 51 -0.64 11.48 -19.49
C ALA A 51 -0.16 10.03 -19.62
N GLU A 52 -0.40 9.40 -20.76
CA GLU A 52 0.13 8.08 -21.12
C GLU A 52 1.66 8.15 -21.10
N LYS A 53 2.23 8.11 -19.89
CA LYS A 53 3.66 8.01 -19.66
C LYS A 53 3.98 6.54 -19.84
N SER A 54 4.68 6.26 -20.92
CA SER A 54 4.88 4.89 -21.42
C SER A 54 5.63 3.99 -20.45
N ASP A 55 6.35 4.56 -19.49
CA ASP A 55 7.07 3.79 -18.48
C ASP A 55 6.17 3.48 -17.27
N LYS A 56 5.82 2.20 -17.13
CA LYS A 56 5.13 1.65 -15.95
C LYS A 56 6.09 1.04 -14.94
N GLY A 57 7.40 1.15 -15.18
CA GLY A 57 8.43 0.51 -14.38
C GLY A 57 8.51 -1.01 -14.59
N ILE A 58 9.25 -1.64 -13.69
CA ILE A 58 9.55 -3.06 -13.67
C ILE A 58 8.83 -3.66 -12.47
N GLY A 59 7.73 -4.36 -12.69
CA GLY A 59 6.99 -5.00 -11.61
C GLY A 59 5.69 -5.66 -12.05
N PRO A 60 4.90 -6.17 -11.08
CA PRO A 60 3.71 -6.97 -11.33
C PRO A 60 2.52 -6.16 -11.85
N ILE A 61 2.47 -4.84 -11.61
CA ILE A 61 1.33 -4.00 -11.97
C ILE A 61 1.45 -3.58 -13.44
N LYS A 62 0.57 -4.10 -14.29
CA LYS A 62 0.54 -3.80 -15.74
C LYS A 62 -0.53 -2.80 -16.12
N GLU A 63 -1.61 -2.74 -15.36
CA GLU A 63 -2.73 -1.83 -15.55
C GLU A 63 -3.33 -1.55 -14.18
N LEU A 64 -3.63 -0.28 -13.92
CA LEU A 64 -4.34 0.14 -12.71
C LEU A 64 -5.45 1.11 -13.06
N LYS A 65 -6.70 0.68 -12.84
CA LYS A 65 -7.86 1.55 -12.97
C LYS A 65 -8.09 2.31 -11.68
N LEU A 66 -8.08 3.63 -11.76
CA LEU A 66 -8.35 4.51 -10.64
C LEU A 66 -9.81 4.98 -10.69
N ALA A 67 -10.47 4.92 -9.54
CA ALA A 67 -11.78 5.51 -9.33
C ALA A 67 -11.65 6.83 -8.53
N ALA A 68 -12.80 7.38 -8.13
CA ALA A 68 -12.87 8.44 -7.13
C ALA A 68 -12.12 8.05 -5.86
N ILE A 69 -11.56 9.05 -5.17
CA ILE A 69 -10.75 8.85 -3.96
C ILE A 69 -11.55 8.12 -2.88
N ASP A 70 -11.02 6.99 -2.41
CA ASP A 70 -11.56 6.25 -1.26
C ASP A 70 -10.94 6.76 0.05
N GLN A 71 -11.73 7.46 0.86
CA GLN A 71 -11.28 8.05 2.13
C GLN A 71 -10.82 7.02 3.18
N ASN A 72 -11.37 5.79 3.18
CA ASN A 72 -10.90 4.75 4.09
C ASN A 72 -9.52 4.24 3.67
N MET A 73 -9.30 4.14 2.37
CA MET A 73 -8.01 3.76 1.80
C MET A 73 -6.97 4.86 2.01
N VAL A 74 -7.34 6.14 1.86
CA VAL A 74 -6.49 7.29 2.21
C VAL A 74 -6.03 7.21 3.66
N LYS A 75 -6.94 6.99 4.60
CA LYS A 75 -6.59 6.89 6.03
C LYS A 75 -5.61 5.74 6.32
N THR A 76 -5.81 4.60 5.66
CA THR A 76 -4.90 3.45 5.77
C THR A 76 -3.53 3.78 5.16
N GLY A 77 -3.53 4.42 3.99
CA GLY A 77 -2.34 4.86 3.28
C GLY A 77 -1.53 5.87 4.07
N GLU A 78 -2.17 6.82 4.74
CA GLU A 78 -1.53 7.81 5.58
C GLU A 78 -0.77 7.13 6.72
N GLN A 79 -1.39 6.17 7.43
CA GLN A 79 -0.74 5.44 8.51
C GLN A 79 0.49 4.64 8.03
N LEU A 80 0.37 3.99 6.88
CA LEU A 80 1.48 3.29 6.25
C LEU A 80 2.58 4.27 5.83
N PHE A 81 2.23 5.40 5.23
CA PHE A 81 3.17 6.44 4.83
C PHE A 81 3.95 6.99 6.03
N GLN A 82 3.27 7.29 7.13
CA GLN A 82 3.93 7.79 8.35
C GLN A 82 4.91 6.78 8.93
N SER A 83 4.60 5.48 8.86
CA SER A 83 5.44 4.42 9.44
C SER A 83 6.58 3.96 8.51
N LYS A 84 6.41 4.06 7.18
CA LYS A 84 7.34 3.47 6.20
C LYS A 84 8.07 4.51 5.33
N CYS A 85 7.52 5.70 5.15
CA CYS A 85 7.97 6.64 4.11
C CYS A 85 8.37 8.02 4.66
N ALA A 86 7.67 8.52 5.67
CA ALA A 86 7.77 9.92 6.13
C ALA A 86 9.13 10.33 6.72
N LEU A 87 9.94 9.35 7.15
CA LEU A 87 11.31 9.60 7.58
C LEU A 87 12.18 10.12 6.42
N CYS A 88 11.98 9.56 5.22
CA CYS A 88 12.80 9.85 4.05
C CYS A 88 12.16 10.85 3.10
N HIS A 89 10.83 10.95 3.09
CA HIS A 89 10.08 11.72 2.09
C HIS A 89 9.17 12.79 2.69
N THR A 90 8.83 13.78 1.86
CA THR A 90 7.69 14.68 2.01
C THR A 90 7.04 14.90 0.65
N LEU A 91 5.93 15.64 0.60
CA LEU A 91 5.31 16.00 -0.67
C LEU A 91 6.16 16.99 -1.47
N ASP A 92 6.64 18.06 -0.85
CA ASP A 92 7.16 19.23 -1.60
C ASP A 92 8.65 19.53 -1.35
N GLN A 93 9.24 18.93 -0.32
CA GLN A 93 10.62 19.23 0.10
C GLN A 93 11.53 18.01 -0.02
N LYS A 94 12.73 18.25 -0.54
CA LYS A 94 13.84 17.30 -0.50
C LYS A 94 14.18 16.95 0.96
N LYS A 95 14.31 15.66 1.24
CA LYS A 95 14.82 15.12 2.50
C LYS A 95 15.96 14.14 2.19
N VAL A 96 15.79 12.87 2.58
CA VAL A 96 16.68 11.77 2.22
C VAL A 96 16.36 11.29 0.81
N GLY A 97 15.09 11.24 0.45
CA GLY A 97 14.61 10.99 -0.90
C GLY A 97 13.95 12.24 -1.52
N PRO A 98 13.48 12.11 -2.78
CA PRO A 98 12.82 13.18 -3.52
C PRO A 98 11.51 13.65 -2.89
N PRO A 99 11.10 14.90 -3.19
CA PRO A 99 9.73 15.34 -2.97
C PRO A 99 8.78 14.50 -3.82
N LEU A 100 7.73 13.96 -3.20
CA LEU A 100 6.86 12.99 -3.85
C LEU A 100 5.79 13.60 -4.76
N ARG A 101 5.49 14.90 -4.64
CA ARG A 101 4.51 15.54 -5.52
C ARG A 101 4.97 15.49 -6.98
N ASP A 102 6.23 15.85 -7.21
CA ASP A 102 6.81 15.83 -8.55
C ASP A 102 6.86 14.39 -9.10
N GLU A 103 7.17 13.39 -8.28
CA GLU A 103 7.11 11.98 -8.68
C GLU A 103 5.68 11.54 -9.05
N MET A 104 4.66 11.99 -8.30
CA MET A 104 3.25 11.68 -8.57
C MET A 104 2.72 12.37 -9.84
N GLU A 105 3.25 13.54 -10.19
CA GLU A 105 2.98 14.22 -11.46
C GLU A 105 3.81 13.61 -12.60
N GLU A 106 5.02 13.14 -12.29
CA GLU A 106 5.98 12.62 -13.26
C GLU A 106 5.69 11.18 -13.69
N HIS A 107 5.06 10.35 -12.86
CA HIS A 107 4.96 8.92 -13.15
C HIS A 107 3.54 8.40 -13.18
N SER A 108 3.35 7.28 -13.88
CA SER A 108 2.09 6.57 -13.87
C SER A 108 1.80 5.94 -12.50
N PRO A 109 0.53 5.75 -12.12
CA PRO A 109 0.16 5.02 -10.91
C PRO A 109 0.78 3.62 -10.85
N GLU A 110 0.88 2.93 -11.99
CA GLU A 110 1.53 1.63 -12.11
C GLU A 110 3.03 1.71 -11.81
N PHE A 111 3.72 2.75 -12.26
CA PHE A 111 5.13 2.98 -11.95
C PHE A 111 5.33 3.13 -10.44
N ILE A 112 4.54 3.98 -9.78
CA ILE A 112 4.63 4.20 -8.33
C ILE A 112 4.38 2.88 -7.58
N MET A 113 3.35 2.12 -7.99
CA MET A 113 3.07 0.81 -7.38
C MET A 113 4.22 -0.19 -7.59
N ASN A 114 4.78 -0.26 -8.80
CA ASN A 114 5.89 -1.15 -9.10
C ASN A 114 7.17 -0.73 -8.37
N LEU A 115 7.40 0.57 -8.17
CA LEU A 115 8.48 1.06 -7.32
C LEU A 115 8.32 0.60 -5.87
N LEU A 116 7.11 0.66 -5.31
CA LEU A 116 6.81 0.22 -3.94
C LEU A 116 6.89 -1.30 -3.76
N LEU A 117 6.60 -2.08 -4.81
CA LEU A 117 6.55 -3.55 -4.75
C LEU A 117 7.81 -4.25 -5.28
N ASN A 118 8.69 -3.52 -5.98
CA ASN A 118 9.90 -4.04 -6.59
C ASN A 118 11.05 -3.02 -6.51
N THR A 119 11.23 -2.44 -5.33
CA THR A 119 12.09 -1.27 -5.08
C THR A 119 13.56 -1.49 -5.49
N GLU A 120 14.12 -2.66 -5.21
CA GLU A 120 15.53 -2.96 -5.52
C GLU A 120 15.76 -3.02 -7.04
N GLU A 121 14.97 -3.83 -7.75
CA GLU A 121 15.15 -3.99 -9.20
C GLU A 121 14.86 -2.70 -9.96
N MET A 122 13.85 -1.93 -9.52
CA MET A 122 13.56 -0.61 -10.05
C MET A 122 14.78 0.30 -9.95
N GLN A 123 15.39 0.43 -8.78
CA GLN A 123 16.59 1.26 -8.59
C GLN A 123 17.83 0.76 -9.33
N GLN A 124 17.93 -0.53 -9.60
CA GLN A 124 19.06 -1.11 -10.33
C GLN A 124 18.93 -0.98 -11.85
N LYS A 125 17.70 -1.02 -12.40
CA LYS A 125 17.47 -1.22 -13.84
C LYS A 125 16.63 -0.13 -14.51
N ASN A 126 15.76 0.56 -13.79
CA ASN A 126 14.99 1.66 -14.37
C ASN A 126 15.89 2.92 -14.45
N GLU A 127 15.95 3.55 -15.62
CA GLU A 127 16.87 4.69 -15.84
C GLU A 127 16.53 5.92 -15.00
N HIS A 128 15.23 6.19 -14.76
CA HIS A 128 14.81 7.27 -13.85
C HIS A 128 15.28 6.98 -12.43
N MET A 129 14.97 5.80 -11.92
CA MET A 129 15.33 5.44 -10.54
C MET A 129 16.84 5.38 -10.32
N LYS A 130 17.62 4.97 -11.33
CA LYS A 130 19.09 5.04 -11.27
C LYS A 130 19.59 6.49 -11.19
N ALA A 131 18.94 7.41 -11.89
CA ALA A 131 19.26 8.83 -11.82
C ALA A 131 18.94 9.41 -10.43
N GLU A 132 17.78 9.07 -9.87
CA GLU A 132 17.38 9.41 -8.50
C GLU A 132 18.40 8.90 -7.47
N VAL A 133 18.79 7.63 -7.52
CA VAL A 133 19.80 7.07 -6.61
C VAL A 133 21.13 7.82 -6.70
N LYS A 134 21.53 8.25 -7.90
CA LYS A 134 22.75 9.03 -8.11
C LYS A 134 22.63 10.44 -7.56
N GLU A 135 21.47 11.10 -7.72
CA GLU A 135 21.25 12.45 -7.22
C GLU A 135 21.17 12.50 -5.69
N TYR A 136 20.46 11.54 -5.09
CA TYR A 136 20.22 11.50 -3.65
C TYR A 136 21.29 10.72 -2.89
N VAL A 137 22.20 10.05 -3.61
CA VAL A 137 23.32 9.25 -3.08
C VAL A 137 22.82 8.26 -2.01
N THR A 138 21.59 7.77 -2.19
CA THR A 138 20.87 6.94 -1.25
C THR A 138 20.05 5.92 -2.02
N VAL A 139 19.96 4.71 -1.49
CA VAL A 139 19.08 3.65 -2.00
C VAL A 139 17.86 3.57 -1.08
N MET A 140 16.67 3.63 -1.66
CA MET A 140 15.42 3.36 -0.94
C MET A 140 15.40 1.88 -0.54
N PRO A 141 15.26 1.55 0.76
CA PRO A 141 15.11 0.17 1.20
C PRO A 141 13.76 -0.38 0.73
N ASP A 142 13.68 -1.70 0.54
CA ASP A 142 12.40 -2.37 0.31
C ASP A 142 11.46 -2.10 1.50
N PRO A 143 10.30 -1.47 1.29
CA PRO A 143 9.35 -1.17 2.36
C PRO A 143 8.59 -2.41 2.88
N GLU A 144 8.76 -3.57 2.22
CA GLU A 144 8.14 -4.86 2.51
C GLU A 144 6.60 -4.77 2.49
N LEU A 145 6.05 -4.21 1.41
CA LEU A 145 4.62 -3.95 1.25
C LEU A 145 3.92 -5.08 0.50
N THR A 146 2.70 -5.39 0.92
CA THR A 146 1.74 -6.10 0.06
C THR A 146 1.18 -5.16 -1.00
N GLN A 147 0.59 -5.72 -2.07
CA GLN A 147 -0.04 -4.93 -3.11
C GLN A 147 -1.15 -4.01 -2.56
N ASP A 148 -1.95 -4.47 -1.60
CA ASP A 148 -3.01 -3.66 -0.98
C ASP A 148 -2.44 -2.50 -0.16
N GLN A 149 -1.32 -2.72 0.54
CA GLN A 149 -0.64 -1.68 1.30
C GLN A 149 -0.03 -0.62 0.36
N ALA A 150 0.61 -1.06 -0.73
CA ALA A 150 1.11 -0.15 -1.77
C ALA A 150 -0.04 0.66 -2.39
N ARG A 151 -1.18 0.01 -2.68
CA ARG A 151 -2.37 0.67 -3.22
C ARG A 151 -2.94 1.71 -2.26
N ALA A 152 -2.93 1.43 -0.96
CA ALA A 152 -3.36 2.39 0.05
C ALA A 152 -2.44 3.60 0.13
N ILE A 153 -1.11 3.39 0.11
CA ILE A 153 -0.13 4.49 0.08
C ILE A 153 -0.32 5.36 -1.18
N LEU A 154 -0.50 4.74 -2.35
CA LEU A 154 -0.80 5.46 -3.58
C LEU A 154 -2.07 6.32 -3.44
N GLU A 155 -3.14 5.80 -2.83
CA GLU A 155 -4.37 6.57 -2.63
C GLU A 155 -4.16 7.79 -1.74
N TYR A 156 -3.40 7.63 -0.65
CA TYR A 156 -3.02 8.73 0.20
C TYR A 156 -2.23 9.80 -0.57
N LEU A 157 -1.23 9.40 -1.36
CA LEU A 157 -0.45 10.34 -2.16
C LEU A 157 -1.31 11.06 -3.20
N ARG A 158 -2.20 10.35 -3.91
CA ARG A 158 -3.17 10.95 -4.84
C ARG A 158 -4.02 12.03 -4.14
N SER A 159 -4.62 11.68 -3.01
CA SER A 159 -5.45 12.61 -2.24
C SER A 159 -4.65 13.81 -1.74
N ALA A 160 -3.42 13.60 -1.27
CA ALA A 160 -2.58 14.67 -0.73
C ALA A 160 -2.16 15.66 -1.83
N VAL A 161 -1.89 15.16 -3.04
CA VAL A 161 -1.55 16.02 -4.19
C VAL A 161 -2.74 16.86 -4.64
N GLU A 162 -3.96 16.31 -4.63
CA GLU A 162 -5.19 17.03 -5.01
C GLU A 162 -5.62 18.08 -3.98
N THR A 163 -5.39 17.82 -2.68
CA THR A 163 -5.97 18.62 -1.60
C THR A 163 -5.01 19.66 -1.01
N GLU A 164 -3.69 19.43 -1.08
CA GLU A 164 -2.70 20.36 -0.57
C GLU A 164 -2.09 21.21 -1.69
N PRO A 165 -2.09 22.55 -1.59
CA PRO A 165 -1.37 23.38 -2.54
C PRO A 165 0.14 23.13 -2.43
N LYS A 166 0.83 23.10 -3.57
CA LYS A 166 2.30 23.02 -3.64
C LYS A 166 2.90 24.20 -2.87
N LYS A 167 3.79 23.91 -1.92
CA LYS A 167 4.39 24.89 -0.98
C LYS A 167 5.68 25.49 -1.51
#